data_AF-A0A352RRK6-F1
#
_entry.id   AF-A0A352RRK6-F1
#
_cell.length_a   1.000
_cell.length_b   1.000
_cell.length_c   1.000
_cell.angle_alpha   90.00
_cell.angle_beta   90.00
_cell.angle_gamma   90.00
#
_symmetry.space_group_name_H-M   'P 1'
#
loop_
_entity.id
_entity.type
_entity.pdbx_description
1 polymer ?
#
loop_
_entity_poly.entity_id
_entity_poly.type
_entity_poly.pdbx_seq_one_letter_code
_entity_poly.pdbx_strand_id
1 'polypeptide(L)'
;MTTISNLGVGSGLDLSSLLDQLTTAEQAPLTAIKTQQSSYQTKLSAYGQLQSMLAAFQASANQLSNPTFFQATTASASNTSVLSATGSATAAPGTYSVNVTQLAQSQSVVSTGQASQTAAVGTGTIHIDFGAITGGTLDNNPASPTYGKYTGATFTANSGSTGVDITI
;
A
#
# COMPACT_ATOMS: atom_id res chain seq x y z
N MET A 1 -52.71 16.98 37.70
CA MET A 1 -52.67 17.50 39.08
C MET A 1 -53.59 16.66 39.94
N THR A 2 -53.05 15.66 40.63
CA THR A 2 -53.77 14.91 41.66
C THR A 2 -53.60 15.65 42.97
N THR A 3 -54.70 16.21 43.48
CA THR A 3 -54.76 16.93 44.75
C THR A 3 -54.81 15.92 45.90
N ILE A 4 -53.76 15.85 46.73
CA ILE A 4 -53.78 15.08 47.98
C ILE A 4 -54.32 15.99 49.08
N SER A 5 -55.58 15.80 49.43
CA SER A 5 -56.26 16.49 50.53
C SER A 5 -56.02 15.69 51.82
N ASN A 6 -55.37 16.34 52.80
CA ASN A 6 -55.19 15.88 54.19
C ASN A 6 -54.07 14.85 54.47
N LEU A 7 -52.88 15.38 54.83
CA LEU A 7 -51.86 14.67 55.60
C LEU A 7 -52.24 14.68 57.09
N GLY A 8 -53.05 13.69 57.49
CA GLY A 8 -53.42 13.45 58.88
C GLY A 8 -52.29 12.80 59.66
N VAL A 9 -51.77 13.52 60.66
CA VAL A 9 -50.83 13.05 61.67
C VAL A 9 -51.46 11.89 62.47
N GLY A 10 -50.96 10.66 62.30
CA GLY A 10 -51.39 9.47 63.06
C GLY A 10 -51.93 8.27 62.27
N SER A 11 -51.88 8.28 60.93
CA SER A 11 -52.55 7.26 60.09
C SER A 11 -51.73 6.03 59.71
N GLY A 12 -50.46 5.91 60.13
CA GLY A 12 -49.60 4.80 59.71
C GLY A 12 -49.31 4.76 58.20
N LEU A 13 -49.62 5.85 57.48
CA LEU A 13 -49.35 6.02 56.07
C LEU A 13 -47.87 6.33 55.88
N ASP A 14 -47.16 5.35 55.31
CA ASP A 14 -45.77 5.48 54.89
C ASP A 14 -45.70 6.41 53.67
N LEU A 15 -45.51 7.70 53.94
CA LEU A 15 -45.40 8.77 52.95
C LEU A 15 -44.19 8.60 52.03
N SER A 16 -43.13 7.94 52.52
CA SER A 16 -42.01 7.49 51.72
C SER A 16 -42.48 6.51 50.66
N SER A 17 -43.28 5.50 51.04
CA SER A 17 -43.84 4.54 50.08
C SER A 17 -44.78 5.18 49.05
N LEU A 18 -45.58 6.18 49.46
CA LEU A 18 -46.50 6.88 48.54
C LEU A 18 -45.73 7.76 47.56
N LEU A 19 -44.68 8.44 48.02
CA LEU A 19 -43.79 9.21 47.16
C LEU A 19 -43.08 8.28 46.17
N ASP A 20 -42.55 7.15 46.62
CA ASP A 20 -41.91 6.15 45.76
C ASP A 20 -42.89 5.61 44.71
N GLN A 21 -44.14 5.32 45.10
CA GLN A 21 -45.20 4.89 44.18
C GLN A 21 -45.54 5.95 43.14
N LEU A 22 -45.66 7.22 43.54
CA LEU A 22 -45.97 8.32 42.62
C LEU A 22 -44.82 8.59 41.65
N THR A 23 -43.58 8.55 42.16
CA THR A 23 -42.36 8.72 41.36
C THR A 23 -42.20 7.57 40.36
N THR A 24 -42.51 6.33 40.78
CA THR A 24 -42.51 5.16 39.90
C THR A 24 -43.57 5.26 38.80
N ALA A 25 -44.77 5.76 39.14
CA ALA A 25 -45.84 5.98 38.17
C ALA A 25 -45.46 7.06 37.14
N GLU A 26 -44.81 8.15 37.56
CA GLU A 26 -44.27 9.17 36.64
C GLU A 26 -43.10 8.67 35.78
N GLN A 27 -42.30 7.72 36.27
CA GLN A 27 -41.19 7.12 35.51
C GLN A 27 -41.63 6.01 34.53
N ALA A 28 -42.82 5.43 34.69
CA ALA A 28 -43.35 4.40 33.79
C ALA A 28 -43.28 4.75 32.28
N PRO A 29 -43.69 5.95 31.81
CA PRO A 29 -43.55 6.32 30.41
C PRO A 29 -42.08 6.42 29.95
N LEU A 30 -41.16 6.84 30.83
CA LEU A 30 -39.73 6.88 30.52
C LEU A 30 -39.16 5.47 30.31
N THR A 31 -39.59 4.50 31.11
CA THR A 31 -39.19 3.08 30.97
C THR A 31 -39.67 2.50 29.64
N ALA A 32 -40.89 2.84 29.20
CA ALA A 32 -41.40 2.43 27.88
C ALA A 32 -40.54 2.99 26.74
N ILE A 33 -40.18 4.28 26.78
CA ILE A 33 -39.31 4.92 25.78
C ILE A 33 -37.91 4.29 25.78
N LYS A 34 -37.31 4.05 26.96
CA LYS A 34 -35.99 3.38 27.06
C LYS A 34 -36.02 1.96 26.48
N THR A 35 -37.11 1.22 26.70
CA THR A 35 -37.29 -0.12 26.15
C THR A 35 -37.37 -0.08 24.62
N GLN A 36 -38.10 0.89 24.08
CA GLN A 36 -38.22 1.09 22.64
C GLN A 36 -36.90 1.56 22.01
N GLN A 37 -36.15 2.44 22.67
CA GLN A 37 -34.79 2.83 22.27
C GLN A 37 -33.87 1.61 22.22
N SER A 38 -33.87 0.77 23.26
CA SER A 38 -33.07 -0.46 23.28
C SER A 38 -33.43 -1.39 22.13
N SER A 39 -34.72 -1.59 21.87
CA SER A 39 -35.20 -2.39 20.73
C SER A 39 -34.71 -1.85 19.38
N TYR A 40 -34.77 -0.53 19.17
CA TYR A 40 -34.24 0.08 17.93
C TYR A 40 -32.72 -0.01 17.84
N GLN A 41 -32.00 0.12 18.94
CA GLN A 41 -30.54 -0.05 18.95
C GLN A 41 -30.14 -1.49 18.58
N THR A 42 -30.85 -2.50 19.11
CA THR A 42 -30.64 -3.90 18.72
C THR A 42 -30.92 -4.12 17.24
N LYS A 43 -32.01 -3.56 16.71
CA LYS A 43 -32.33 -3.63 15.28
C LYS A 43 -31.26 -2.97 14.43
N LEU A 44 -30.78 -1.78 14.82
CA LEU A 44 -29.72 -1.07 14.12
C LEU A 44 -28.42 -1.88 14.08
N SER A 45 -28.02 -2.47 15.21
CA SER A 45 -26.85 -3.36 15.27
C SER A 45 -27.02 -4.58 14.37
N ALA A 46 -28.21 -5.19 14.35
CA ALA A 46 -28.50 -6.32 13.46
C ALA A 46 -28.44 -5.93 11.97
N TYR A 47 -28.95 -4.76 11.60
CA TYR A 47 -28.81 -4.24 10.23
C TYR A 47 -27.35 -3.93 9.88
N GLY A 48 -26.57 -3.38 10.81
CA GLY A 48 -25.14 -3.15 10.61
C GLY A 48 -24.35 -4.45 10.37
N GLN A 49 -24.68 -5.50 11.13
CA GLN A 49 -24.10 -6.83 10.90
C GLN A 49 -24.50 -7.39 9.52
N LEU A 50 -25.78 -7.32 9.16
CA LEU A 50 -26.26 -7.76 7.86
C LEU A 50 -25.58 -7.01 6.71
N GLN A 51 -25.45 -5.68 6.82
CA GLN A 51 -24.75 -4.86 5.84
C GLN A 51 -23.28 -5.30 5.69
N SER A 52 -22.59 -5.53 6.80
CA SER A 52 -21.19 -5.99 6.77
C SER A 52 -21.06 -7.36 6.08
N MET A 53 -21.96 -8.30 6.37
CA MET A 53 -21.97 -9.62 5.74
C MET A 53 -22.27 -9.52 4.25
N LEU A 54 -23.21 -8.68 3.86
CA LEU A 54 -23.55 -8.46 2.45
C LEU A 54 -22.41 -7.78 1.68
N ALA A 55 -21.73 -6.81 2.29
CA ALA A 55 -20.57 -6.16 1.70
C ALA A 55 -19.41 -7.15 1.48
N ALA A 56 -19.16 -8.02 2.46
CA ALA A 56 -18.16 -9.09 2.32
C ALA A 56 -18.53 -10.07 1.21
N PHE A 57 -19.79 -10.49 1.15
CA PHE A 57 -20.29 -11.35 0.08
C PHE A 57 -20.17 -10.70 -1.30
N GLN A 58 -20.57 -9.43 -1.41
CA GLN A 58 -20.45 -8.66 -2.66
C GLN A 58 -18.99 -8.54 -3.11
N ALA A 59 -18.06 -8.33 -2.18
CA ALA A 59 -16.63 -8.30 -2.49
C ALA A 59 -16.14 -9.64 -3.08
N SER A 60 -16.51 -10.75 -2.45
CA SER A 60 -16.17 -12.10 -2.96
C SER A 60 -16.83 -12.39 -4.31
N ALA A 61 -18.09 -12.01 -4.50
CA ALA A 61 -18.79 -12.18 -5.77
C ALA A 61 -18.17 -11.36 -6.89
N ASN A 62 -17.74 -10.12 -6.61
CA ASN A 62 -17.03 -9.27 -7.56
C ASN A 62 -15.65 -9.82 -7.92
N GLN A 63 -14.94 -10.42 -6.96
CA GLN A 63 -13.66 -11.08 -7.24
C GLN A 63 -13.86 -12.29 -8.16
N LEU A 64 -14.92 -13.08 -7.92
CA LEU A 64 -15.25 -14.24 -8.75
C LEU A 64 -15.81 -13.86 -10.13
N SER A 65 -16.48 -12.71 -10.26
CA SER A 65 -16.99 -12.24 -11.55
C SER A 65 -15.90 -11.70 -12.47
N ASN A 66 -14.68 -11.46 -11.95
CA ASN A 66 -13.57 -10.95 -12.75
C ASN A 66 -12.95 -12.07 -13.61
N PRO A 67 -12.99 -11.98 -14.96
CA PRO A 67 -12.41 -12.98 -15.85
C PRO A 67 -10.90 -13.17 -15.65
N THR A 68 -10.17 -12.12 -15.21
CA THR A 68 -8.73 -12.21 -14.99
C THR A 68 -8.35 -13.18 -13.87
N PHE A 69 -9.28 -13.43 -12.93
CA PHE A 69 -9.07 -14.39 -11.86
C PHE A 69 -8.88 -15.81 -12.41
N PHE A 70 -9.62 -16.18 -13.45
CA PHE A 70 -9.54 -17.49 -14.09
C PHE A 70 -8.42 -17.61 -15.13
N GLN A 71 -7.91 -16.46 -15.59
CA GLN A 71 -6.82 -16.39 -16.57
C GLN A 71 -5.44 -16.31 -15.89
N ALA A 72 -5.39 -16.35 -14.55
CA ALA A 72 -4.15 -16.29 -13.81
C ALA A 72 -3.28 -17.51 -14.14
N THR A 73 -2.07 -17.25 -14.64
CA THR A 73 -1.07 -18.28 -14.90
C THR A 73 -0.01 -18.27 -13.81
N THR A 74 0.50 -19.45 -13.48
CA THR A 74 1.69 -19.58 -12.64
C THR A 74 2.91 -19.85 -13.52
N ALA A 75 4.07 -19.35 -13.11
CA ALA A 75 5.34 -19.63 -13.76
C ALA A 75 6.25 -20.36 -12.78
N SER A 76 6.94 -21.38 -13.27
CA SER A 76 7.95 -22.12 -12.51
C SER A 76 9.24 -22.12 -13.33
N ALA A 77 10.35 -21.85 -12.66
CA ALA A 77 11.68 -21.93 -13.24
C ALA A 77 12.37 -23.21 -12.75
N SER A 78 13.04 -23.92 -13.66
CA SER A 78 13.81 -25.12 -13.33
C SER A 78 15.01 -24.83 -12.42
N ASN A 79 15.58 -23.63 -12.51
CA ASN A 79 16.65 -23.15 -11.64
C ASN A 79 16.32 -21.76 -11.09
N THR A 80 15.73 -21.73 -9.89
CA THR A 80 15.30 -20.51 -9.21
C THR A 80 16.44 -19.64 -8.69
N SER A 81 17.67 -20.16 -8.65
CA SER A 81 18.87 -19.38 -8.31
C SER A 81 19.32 -18.47 -9.47
N VAL A 82 19.00 -18.85 -10.72
CA VAL A 82 19.39 -18.11 -11.93
C VAL A 82 18.25 -17.23 -12.45
N LEU A 83 17.01 -17.71 -12.38
CA LEU A 83 15.86 -17.00 -12.92
C LEU A 83 14.62 -17.24 -12.04
N SER A 84 13.92 -16.17 -11.71
CA SER A 84 12.55 -16.23 -11.23
C SER A 84 11.61 -15.70 -12.31
N ALA A 85 10.43 -16.29 -12.39
CA ALA A 85 9.39 -15.88 -13.34
C ALA A 85 8.05 -15.81 -12.60
N THR A 86 7.21 -14.87 -13.01
CA THR A 86 5.82 -14.74 -12.54
C THR A 86 4.90 -14.73 -13.74
N GLY A 87 3.78 -15.44 -13.64
CA GLY A 87 2.76 -15.44 -14.69
C GLY A 87 1.87 -14.20 -14.58
N SER A 88 1.29 -13.79 -15.71
CA SER A 88 0.29 -12.73 -15.75
C SER A 88 -1.02 -13.27 -16.34
N ALA A 89 -2.12 -12.52 -16.18
CA ALA A 89 -3.42 -12.88 -16.75
C ALA A 89 -3.46 -12.88 -18.29
N THR A 90 -2.38 -12.41 -18.94
CA THR A 90 -2.22 -12.37 -20.40
C THR A 90 -1.12 -13.31 -20.89
N ALA A 91 -0.43 -14.02 -19.99
CA ALA A 91 0.65 -14.90 -20.37
C ALA A 91 0.09 -16.18 -21.02
N ALA A 92 0.64 -16.55 -22.17
CA ALA A 92 0.27 -17.80 -22.83
C ALA A 92 0.85 -18.99 -22.05
N PRO A 93 0.05 -20.04 -21.77
CA PRO A 93 0.56 -21.25 -21.14
C PRO A 93 1.52 -21.98 -22.10
N GLY A 94 2.70 -22.33 -21.61
CA GLY A 94 3.69 -23.04 -22.42
C GLY A 94 5.01 -23.28 -21.68
N THR A 95 5.84 -24.13 -22.27
CA THR A 95 7.22 -24.35 -21.81
C THR A 95 8.17 -23.46 -22.60
N TYR A 96 8.98 -22.68 -21.89
CA TYR A 96 9.94 -21.75 -22.49
C TYR A 96 11.37 -22.15 -22.12
N SER A 97 12.25 -22.26 -23.12
CA SER A 97 13.68 -22.46 -22.92
C SER A 97 14.39 -21.11 -22.85
N VAL A 98 14.98 -20.80 -21.70
CA VAL A 98 15.71 -19.54 -21.47
C VAL A 98 17.17 -19.85 -21.21
N ASN A 99 18.06 -19.21 -21.97
CA ASN A 99 19.51 -19.29 -21.76
C ASN A 99 20.04 -17.92 -21.33
N VAL A 100 20.54 -17.81 -20.10
CA VAL A 100 21.10 -16.57 -19.55
C VAL A 100 22.59 -16.52 -19.87
N THR A 101 23.00 -15.59 -20.73
CA THR A 101 24.40 -15.43 -21.16
C THR A 101 25.15 -14.36 -20.38
N GLN A 102 24.47 -13.28 -20.00
CA GLN A 102 25.07 -12.14 -19.30
C GLN A 102 24.03 -11.45 -18.42
N LEU A 103 24.42 -11.11 -17.18
CA LEU A 103 23.58 -10.31 -16.29
C LEU A 103 23.72 -8.83 -16.61
N ALA A 104 22.60 -8.10 -16.51
CA ALA A 104 22.61 -6.65 -16.51
C ALA A 104 23.38 -6.14 -15.28
N GLN A 105 24.23 -5.15 -15.49
CA GLN A 105 25.06 -4.52 -14.46
C GLN A 105 24.83 -3.02 -14.49
N SER A 106 24.89 -2.37 -13.32
CA SER A 106 24.94 -0.92 -13.25
C SER A 106 26.33 -0.41 -13.65
N GLN A 107 26.37 0.73 -14.34
CA GLN A 107 27.64 1.40 -14.64
C GLN A 107 28.10 2.18 -13.40
N SER A 108 29.37 2.01 -13.02
CA SER A 108 30.04 2.83 -12.02
C SER A 108 31.31 3.42 -12.63
N VAL A 109 31.47 4.73 -12.53
CA VAL A 109 32.64 5.46 -13.03
C VAL A 109 33.31 6.12 -11.85
N VAL A 110 34.61 5.87 -11.70
CA VAL A 110 35.42 6.43 -10.62
C VAL A 110 36.52 7.28 -11.24
N SER A 111 36.72 8.49 -10.71
CA SER A 111 37.81 9.35 -11.14
C SER A 111 39.16 8.74 -10.77
N THR A 112 40.18 8.99 -11.58
CA THR A 112 41.56 8.64 -11.22
C THR A 112 41.97 9.37 -9.92
N GLY A 113 42.67 8.66 -9.04
CA GLY A 113 43.14 9.23 -7.78
C GLY A 113 44.09 10.42 -7.99
N GLN A 114 44.01 11.41 -7.11
CA GLN A 114 44.92 12.56 -7.11
C GLN A 114 46.13 12.28 -6.22
N ALA A 115 47.29 12.84 -6.58
CA ALA A 115 48.55 12.59 -5.88
C ALA A 115 48.58 13.17 -4.44
N SER A 116 47.76 14.17 -4.14
CA SER A 116 47.65 14.83 -2.85
C SER A 116 46.25 15.44 -2.66
N GLN A 117 45.81 15.61 -1.41
CA GLN A 117 44.58 16.34 -1.06
C GLN A 117 44.61 17.81 -1.50
N THR A 118 45.80 18.37 -1.73
CA THR A 118 46.00 19.77 -2.14
C THR A 118 46.26 19.92 -3.63
N ALA A 119 46.27 18.83 -4.40
CA ALA A 119 46.48 18.89 -5.84
C ALA A 119 45.26 19.55 -6.52
N ALA A 120 45.50 20.59 -7.31
CA ALA A 120 44.44 21.25 -8.05
C ALA A 120 43.87 20.31 -9.12
N VAL A 121 42.55 20.11 -9.10
CA VAL A 121 41.79 19.27 -10.06
C VAL A 121 41.36 20.01 -11.33
N GLY A 122 41.68 21.31 -11.43
CA GLY A 122 41.24 22.20 -12.50
C GLY A 122 39.88 22.86 -12.20
N THR A 123 39.36 23.61 -13.16
CA THR A 123 38.03 24.25 -13.12
C THR A 123 37.26 23.87 -14.37
N GLY A 124 35.96 23.60 -14.25
CA GLY A 124 35.12 23.33 -15.42
C GLY A 124 33.78 22.69 -15.08
N THR A 125 33.02 22.35 -16.12
CA THR A 125 31.72 21.67 -15.97
C THR A 125 31.82 20.27 -16.57
N ILE A 126 31.46 19.27 -15.77
CA ILE A 126 31.28 17.88 -16.20
C ILE A 126 29.80 17.71 -16.52
N HIS A 127 29.50 17.37 -17.78
CA HIS A 127 28.16 16.99 -18.21
C HIS A 127 28.03 15.47 -18.22
N ILE A 128 27.03 14.93 -17.52
CA ILE A 128 26.75 13.50 -17.44
C ILE A 128 25.40 13.21 -18.08
N ASP A 129 25.41 12.60 -19.26
CA ASP A 129 24.20 12.14 -19.93
C ASP A 129 23.91 10.66 -19.64
N PHE A 130 22.62 10.33 -19.60
CA PHE A 130 22.15 8.95 -19.52
C PHE A 130 21.57 8.52 -20.85
N GLY A 131 21.91 7.31 -21.30
CA GLY A 131 21.51 6.84 -22.62
C GLY A 131 22.01 5.45 -22.95
N ALA A 132 21.79 5.04 -24.20
CA ALA A 132 22.21 3.75 -24.71
C ALA A 132 23.51 3.88 -25.51
N ILE A 133 24.49 3.03 -25.19
CA ILE A 133 25.68 2.84 -26.01
C ILE A 133 25.40 1.71 -26.99
N THR A 134 25.60 1.97 -28.29
CA THR A 134 25.39 0.99 -29.35
C THR A 134 26.70 0.73 -30.11
N GLY A 135 27.08 -0.55 -30.19
CA GLY A 135 28.29 -1.00 -30.88
C GLY A 135 29.58 -0.72 -30.09
N GLY A 136 30.70 -0.79 -30.81
CA GLY A 136 32.04 -0.55 -30.27
C GLY A 136 32.59 -1.68 -29.38
N THR A 137 33.75 -1.42 -28.80
CA THR A 137 34.44 -2.35 -27.87
C THR A 137 34.76 -1.63 -26.58
N LEU A 138 34.36 -2.21 -25.44
CA LEU A 138 34.70 -1.73 -24.11
C LEU A 138 36.13 -2.19 -23.76
N ASP A 139 36.94 -1.24 -23.33
CA ASP A 139 38.23 -1.56 -22.73
C ASP A 139 38.03 -2.05 -21.28
N ASN A 140 38.13 -3.37 -21.11
CA ASN A 140 38.01 -4.04 -19.82
C ASN A 140 39.36 -4.28 -19.12
N ASN A 141 40.47 -3.74 -19.64
CA ASN A 141 41.79 -3.94 -19.05
C ASN A 141 42.07 -2.89 -17.97
N PRO A 142 42.16 -3.25 -16.68
CA PRO A 142 42.39 -2.28 -15.60
C PRO A 142 43.75 -1.58 -15.65
N ALA A 143 44.72 -2.11 -16.41
CA ALA A 143 46.03 -1.49 -16.62
C ALA A 143 46.04 -0.50 -17.81
N SER A 144 44.96 -0.39 -18.57
CA SER A 144 44.89 0.45 -19.76
C SER A 144 44.58 1.91 -19.40
N PRO A 145 45.20 2.91 -20.05
CA PRO A 145 44.86 4.32 -19.86
C PRO A 145 43.42 4.66 -20.35
N THR A 146 42.79 3.76 -21.09
CA THR A 146 41.41 3.88 -21.58
C THR A 146 40.43 2.94 -20.88
N TYR A 147 40.82 2.34 -19.75
CA TYR A 147 39.94 1.44 -18.98
C TYR A 147 38.55 2.07 -18.75
N GLY A 148 37.51 1.29 -19.02
CA GLY A 148 36.12 1.72 -18.87
C GLY A 148 35.59 2.61 -20.02
N LYS A 149 36.37 2.83 -21.09
CA LYS A 149 35.92 3.58 -22.28
C LYS A 149 35.54 2.66 -23.43
N TYR A 150 34.50 3.04 -24.15
CA TYR A 150 34.11 2.40 -25.41
C TYR A 150 34.83 3.05 -26.58
N THR A 151 35.40 2.24 -27.47
CA THR A 151 35.97 2.71 -28.75
C THR A 151 35.06 2.31 -29.91
N GLY A 152 34.77 3.25 -30.82
CA GLY A 152 33.92 3.01 -31.99
C GLY A 152 32.44 2.81 -31.69
N ALA A 153 31.98 3.18 -30.49
CA ALA A 153 30.58 3.13 -30.12
C ALA A 153 29.85 4.43 -30.45
N THR A 154 28.53 4.34 -30.57
CA THR A 154 27.63 5.50 -30.67
C THR A 154 26.84 5.64 -29.39
N PHE A 155 26.54 6.89 -28.98
CA PHE A 155 25.70 7.19 -27.83
C PHE A 155 24.39 7.79 -28.28
N THR A 156 23.28 7.27 -27.76
CA THR A 156 21.93 7.83 -27.94
C THR A 156 21.39 8.24 -26.58
N ALA A 157 21.19 9.54 -26.36
CA ALA A 157 20.65 10.06 -25.12
C ALA A 157 19.23 9.55 -24.86
N ASN A 158 18.92 9.26 -23.60
CA ASN A 158 17.58 8.86 -23.19
C ASN A 158 16.66 10.08 -23.15
N SER A 159 15.59 10.05 -23.94
CA SER A 159 14.65 11.18 -24.12
C SER A 159 13.95 11.66 -22.84
N GLY A 160 14.01 10.90 -21.75
CA GLY A 160 13.36 11.21 -20.46
C GLY A 160 14.32 11.53 -19.31
N SER A 161 15.63 11.53 -19.53
CA SER A 161 16.63 11.84 -18.50
C SER A 161 17.33 13.14 -18.87
N THR A 162 17.20 14.17 -18.04
CA THR A 162 18.04 15.38 -18.20
C THR A 162 19.42 15.07 -17.67
N GLY A 163 20.46 15.31 -18.50
CA GLY A 163 21.84 15.19 -18.07
C GLY A 163 22.13 16.02 -16.82
N VAL A 164 23.13 15.62 -16.05
CA VAL A 164 23.53 16.29 -14.81
C VAL A 164 24.83 17.04 -15.04
N ASP A 165 24.82 18.33 -14.76
CA ASP A 165 26.01 19.17 -14.76
C ASP A 165 26.62 19.25 -13.35
N ILE A 166 27.93 18.99 -13.27
CA ILE A 166 28.72 19.14 -12.05
C ILE A 166 29.79 20.20 -12.33
N THR A 167 29.80 21.29 -11.57
CA THR A 167 30.87 22.30 -11.67
C THR A 167 31.97 21.99 -10.66
N ILE A 168 33.21 21.97 -11.15
CA ILE A 168 34.44 21.82 -10.35
C ILE A 168 35.00 23.21 -10.04
#